data_AF-A0A660YX21-F1
#
_entry.id   AF-A0A660YX21-F1
#
_cell.length_a   1.000
_cell.length_b   1.000
_cell.length_c   1.000
_cell.angle_alpha   90.00
_cell.angle_beta   90.00
_cell.angle_gamma   90.00
#
_symmetry.space_group_name_H-M   'P 1'
#
loop_
_entity.id
_entity.type
_entity.pdbx_description
1 polymer ?
#
loop_
_entity_poly.entity_id
_entity_poly.type
_entity_poly.pdbx_seq_one_letter_code
_entity_poly.pdbx_strand_id
1 'polypeptide(L)'
;MKRFVLKKYDLKYIREELIIHPLNIILLFFISTSSIIFEADLTINFHETAIPFFIISASGIAIYFLIRWIIKDRIKSAILLTAILFITLFFRDIYELLAYSGVTKLVSDYLIFVSELFFAIIIVVLILTPIIIWLYKSKRKLLKLNSYLNLLTTIFLLIEIIGLEFIEVTKVELKNKIDIKEPLDEITSKPDVYFIILDGYTGFSGLQKYWNFNNNDLKKFLNNSGFFIAENGKTIYNVTNYSIASTLNMSELNFEVDNLYAKSCYLSLANIIKKNIVVEFFNEVGYDFINLSFHDIYDTMKFYQDIYFLKSGNIYQSRTIYGHLYEIQNEINADMACINLDIFNRLKTIQNSSNGEPTFIYAHITKPHPP
;
A
#
# COMPACT_ATOMS: atom_id res chain seq x y z
N MET A 1 45.55 51.55 9.79
CA MET A 1 44.40 50.96 10.51
C MET A 1 43.14 51.09 9.64
N LYS A 2 42.90 50.16 8.71
CA LYS A 2 41.71 50.16 7.84
C LYS A 2 40.54 49.61 8.66
N ARG A 3 39.54 50.46 8.95
CA ARG A 3 38.25 50.02 9.53
C ARG A 3 37.59 49.04 8.58
N PHE A 4 37.59 47.76 8.92
CA PHE A 4 36.66 46.78 8.39
C PHE A 4 35.25 47.19 8.83
N VAL A 5 34.55 47.94 7.98
CA VAL A 5 33.11 48.12 8.11
C VAL A 5 32.49 46.81 7.67
N LEU A 6 32.28 45.90 8.62
CA LEU A 6 31.31 44.82 8.46
C LEU A 6 29.96 45.50 8.22
N LYS A 7 29.56 45.62 6.95
CA LYS A 7 28.18 45.88 6.58
C LYS A 7 27.36 44.87 7.37
N LYS A 8 26.53 45.37 8.28
CA LYS A 8 25.43 44.64 8.91
C LYS A 8 24.50 44.25 7.75
N TYR A 9 24.86 43.21 7.00
CA TYR A 9 23.95 42.55 6.08
C TYR A 9 22.81 42.12 6.97
N ASP A 10 21.69 42.80 6.79
CA ASP A 10 20.54 42.73 7.66
C ASP A 10 20.14 41.26 7.77
N LEU A 11 20.31 40.64 8.94
CA LEU A 11 20.06 39.19 9.14
C LEU A 11 18.65 38.80 8.65
N LYS A 12 17.73 39.76 8.68
CA LYS A 12 16.39 39.67 8.10
C LYS A 12 16.40 39.40 6.59
N TYR A 13 17.23 40.09 5.83
CA TYR A 13 17.33 39.93 4.37
C TYR A 13 17.94 38.57 4.00
N ILE A 14 18.96 38.12 4.73
CA ILE A 14 19.55 36.78 4.56
C ILE A 14 18.51 35.68 4.84
N ARG A 15 17.71 35.85 5.91
CA ARG A 15 16.62 34.92 6.25
C ARG A 15 15.53 34.87 5.18
N GLU A 16 15.24 36.00 4.53
CA GLU A 16 14.20 36.10 3.49
C GLU A 16 14.62 35.52 2.14
N GLU A 17 15.92 35.42 1.85
CA GLU A 17 16.45 34.81 0.62
C GLU A 17 16.78 33.32 0.76
N LEU A 18 16.84 32.79 1.99
CA LEU A 18 17.07 31.36 2.25
C LEU A 18 15.93 30.52 1.68
N ILE A 19 16.23 29.40 1.02
CA ILE A 19 15.23 28.49 0.46
C ILE A 19 15.43 27.11 1.12
N ILE A 20 14.51 26.72 2.01
CA ILE A 20 14.54 25.40 2.68
C ILE A 20 13.26 24.60 2.44
N HIS A 21 12.15 25.28 2.13
CA HIS A 21 10.85 24.64 2.00
C HIS A 21 10.78 23.44 1.00
N PRO A 22 11.54 23.34 -0.11
CA PRO A 22 11.50 22.14 -0.94
C PRO A 22 12.13 20.93 -0.25
N LEU A 23 13.25 21.12 0.45
CA LEU A 23 13.89 20.06 1.23
C LEU A 23 13.02 19.65 2.42
N ASN A 24 12.40 20.62 3.10
CA ASN A 24 11.47 20.32 4.20
C ASN A 24 10.28 19.47 3.73
N ILE A 25 9.72 19.71 2.54
CA ILE A 25 8.65 18.86 1.99
C ILE A 25 9.13 17.43 1.74
N ILE A 26 10.35 17.24 1.22
CA ILE A 26 10.93 15.90 1.04
C ILE A 26 11.09 15.23 2.41
N LEU A 27 11.71 15.89 3.38
CA LEU A 27 11.88 15.34 4.73
C LEU A 27 10.55 15.02 5.40
N LEU A 28 9.57 15.92 5.29
CA LEU A 28 8.22 15.74 5.80
C LEU A 28 7.57 14.47 5.23
N PHE A 29 7.72 14.26 3.92
CA PHE A 29 7.22 13.06 3.27
C PHE A 29 7.86 11.77 3.81
N PHE A 30 9.18 11.77 3.98
CA PHE A 30 9.89 10.60 4.51
C PHE A 30 9.55 10.31 5.96
N ILE A 31 9.49 11.33 6.82
CA ILE A 31 9.16 11.18 8.24
C ILE A 31 7.71 10.72 8.40
N SER A 32 6.75 11.37 7.72
CA SER A 32 5.34 10.97 7.78
C SER A 32 5.06 9.61 7.15
N THR A 33 5.91 9.12 6.24
CA THR A 33 5.77 7.74 5.73
C THR A 33 6.37 6.75 6.72
N SER A 34 7.51 7.11 7.32
CA SER A 34 8.19 6.30 8.33
C SER A 34 7.33 6.13 9.59
N SER A 35 6.58 7.15 9.98
CA SER A 35 5.64 7.07 11.10
C SER A 35 4.58 5.99 10.89
N ILE A 36 4.05 5.84 9.66
CA ILE A 36 3.08 4.78 9.32
C ILE A 36 3.71 3.38 9.44
N ILE A 37 4.99 3.25 9.06
CA ILE A 37 5.73 1.98 9.20
C ILE A 37 5.93 1.66 10.69
N PHE A 38 6.32 2.65 11.49
CA PHE A 38 6.51 2.52 12.92
C PHE A 38 5.20 2.19 13.64
N GLU A 39 4.09 2.84 13.26
CA GLU A 39 2.75 2.54 13.75
C GLU A 39 2.36 1.09 13.47
N ALA A 40 2.82 0.48 12.38
CA ALA A 40 2.56 -0.91 12.03
C ALA A 40 3.44 -1.94 12.78
N ASP A 41 4.28 -1.50 13.71
CA ASP A 41 5.34 -2.30 14.38
C ASP A 41 6.35 -2.93 13.40
N LEU A 42 6.62 -2.24 12.29
CA LEU A 42 7.55 -2.74 11.28
C LEU A 42 8.89 -2.04 11.38
N THR A 43 9.97 -2.80 11.17
CA THR A 43 11.31 -2.25 11.09
C THR A 43 11.52 -1.54 9.76
N ILE A 44 11.99 -0.29 9.81
CA ILE A 44 12.34 0.45 8.61
C ILE A 44 13.63 -0.14 8.00
N ASN A 45 13.52 -0.74 6.82
CA ASN A 45 14.69 -1.12 6.05
C ASN A 45 15.40 0.13 5.52
N PHE A 46 16.69 0.27 5.86
CA PHE A 46 17.49 1.43 5.47
C PHE A 46 17.53 1.61 3.95
N HIS A 47 17.70 0.54 3.19
CA HIS A 47 17.78 0.62 1.72
C HIS A 47 16.45 1.04 1.10
N GLU A 48 15.35 0.53 1.65
CA GLU A 48 13.99 0.90 1.27
C GLU A 48 13.73 2.39 1.52
N THR A 49 14.34 3.01 2.53
CA THR A 49 14.14 4.46 2.77
C THR A 49 15.15 5.32 2.00
N ALA A 50 16.43 4.91 2.01
CA ALA A 50 17.52 5.70 1.47
C ALA A 50 17.46 5.82 -0.06
N ILE A 51 17.14 4.73 -0.77
CA ILE A 51 17.11 4.74 -2.24
C ILE A 51 16.05 5.72 -2.76
N PRO A 52 14.77 5.66 -2.34
CA PRO A 52 13.78 6.66 -2.72
C PRO A 52 14.16 8.07 -2.30
N PHE A 53 14.77 8.25 -1.13
CA PHE A 53 15.19 9.57 -0.65
C PHE A 53 16.18 10.24 -1.59
N PHE A 54 17.22 9.51 -2.02
CA PHE A 54 18.20 10.03 -2.96
C PHE A 54 17.60 10.25 -4.36
N ILE A 55 16.75 9.34 -4.84
CA ILE A 55 16.07 9.50 -6.14
C ILE A 55 15.17 10.75 -6.15
N ILE A 56 14.34 10.93 -5.13
CA ILE A 56 13.44 12.09 -5.02
C ILE A 56 14.24 13.37 -4.85
N SER A 57 15.29 13.37 -4.04
CA SER A 57 16.16 14.54 -3.85
C SER A 57 16.90 14.92 -5.14
N ALA A 58 17.49 13.96 -5.84
CA ALA A 58 18.17 14.19 -7.11
C ALA A 58 17.19 14.71 -8.19
N SER A 59 16.00 14.10 -8.27
CA SER A 59 14.93 14.54 -9.17
C SER A 59 14.45 15.95 -8.84
N GLY A 60 14.28 16.27 -7.55
CA GLY A 60 13.91 17.61 -7.09
C GLY A 60 14.94 18.68 -7.47
N ILE A 61 16.24 18.36 -7.37
CA ILE A 61 17.33 19.24 -7.82
C ILE A 61 17.27 19.43 -9.34
N ALA A 62 17.10 18.36 -10.11
CA ALA A 62 17.00 18.45 -11.56
C ALA A 62 15.79 19.32 -12.00
N ILE A 63 14.62 19.05 -11.42
CA ILE A 63 13.38 19.80 -11.67
C ILE A 63 13.55 21.27 -11.26
N TYR A 64 14.22 21.56 -10.14
CA TYR A 64 14.53 22.94 -9.73
C TYR A 64 15.27 23.70 -10.84
N PHE A 65 16.31 23.11 -11.39
CA PHE A 65 17.10 23.76 -12.45
C PHE A 65 16.33 23.91 -13.75
N LEU A 66 15.48 22.93 -14.11
CA LEU A 66 14.57 23.03 -15.26
C LEU A 66 13.56 24.19 -15.09
N ILE A 67 12.90 24.27 -13.94
CA ILE A 67 11.98 25.38 -13.63
C ILE A 67 12.73 26.71 -13.65
N ARG A 68 13.93 26.75 -13.05
CA ARG A 68 14.76 27.97 -13.00
C ARG A 68 15.20 28.43 -14.37
N TRP A 69 15.44 27.51 -15.31
CA TRP A 69 15.74 27.86 -16.68
C TRP A 69 14.57 28.61 -17.37
N ILE A 70 13.33 28.24 -17.04
CA ILE A 70 12.11 28.85 -17.60
C ILE A 70 11.73 30.15 -16.87
N ILE A 71 11.60 30.11 -15.54
CA ILE A 71 11.12 31.23 -14.71
C ILE A 71 12.21 32.28 -14.46
N LYS A 72 13.49 31.89 -14.53
CA LYS A 72 14.68 32.74 -14.35
C LYS A 72 14.78 33.45 -12.99
N ASP A 73 13.96 33.05 -12.01
CA ASP A 73 13.95 33.58 -10.65
C ASP A 73 14.10 32.45 -9.64
N ARG A 74 15.10 32.52 -8.76
CA ARG A 74 15.45 31.43 -7.83
C ARG A 74 14.32 31.11 -6.85
N ILE A 75 13.64 32.14 -6.34
CA ILE A 75 12.63 32.00 -5.28
C ILE A 75 11.32 31.49 -5.88
N LYS A 76 10.88 32.06 -7.00
CA LYS A 76 9.68 31.58 -7.69
C LYS A 76 9.83 30.13 -8.15
N SER A 77 11.03 29.76 -8.61
CA SER A 77 11.32 28.38 -9.02
C SER A 77 11.23 27.41 -7.85
N ALA A 78 11.73 27.81 -6.68
CA ALA A 78 11.59 27.00 -5.47
C ALA A 78 10.13 26.88 -5.03
N ILE A 79 9.36 27.98 -5.06
CA ILE A 79 7.94 27.97 -4.69
C ILE A 79 7.16 26.99 -5.58
N LEU A 80 7.40 27.04 -6.90
CA LEU A 80 6.78 26.10 -7.83
C LEU A 80 7.23 24.65 -7.55
N LEU A 81 8.52 24.43 -7.32
CA LEU A 81 9.04 23.11 -6.95
C LEU A 81 8.37 22.57 -5.69
N THR A 82 8.15 23.39 -4.67
CA THR A 82 7.45 22.98 -3.45
C THR A 82 6.00 22.60 -3.70
N ALA A 83 5.28 23.33 -4.54
CA ALA A 83 3.93 22.94 -4.94
C ALA A 83 3.92 21.61 -5.69
N ILE A 84 4.86 21.41 -6.63
CA ILE A 84 5.01 20.15 -7.36
C ILE A 84 5.34 19.00 -6.40
N LEU A 85 6.36 19.14 -5.54
CA LEU A 85 6.75 18.11 -4.58
C LEU A 85 5.60 17.77 -3.62
N PHE A 86 4.88 18.76 -3.11
CA PHE A 86 3.75 18.52 -2.22
C PHE A 86 2.65 17.70 -2.89
N ILE A 87 2.19 18.12 -4.08
CA ILE A 87 1.13 17.42 -4.82
C ILE A 87 1.56 16.02 -5.25
N THR A 88 2.82 15.88 -5.69
CA THR A 88 3.32 14.60 -6.23
C THR A 88 3.64 13.60 -5.13
N LEU A 89 4.21 14.02 -4.00
CA LEU A 89 4.62 13.12 -2.92
C LEU A 89 3.45 12.73 -2.01
N PHE A 90 2.52 13.66 -1.74
CA PHE A 90 1.35 13.43 -0.88
C PHE A 90 0.06 13.19 -1.69
N PHE A 91 0.20 12.72 -2.94
CA PHE A 91 -0.93 12.57 -3.84
C PHE A 91 -2.02 11.66 -3.26
N ARG A 92 -1.61 10.51 -2.72
CA ARG A 92 -2.53 9.53 -2.14
C ARG A 92 -3.29 10.11 -0.95
N ASP A 93 -2.60 10.82 -0.06
CA ASP A 93 -3.20 11.46 1.10
C ASP A 93 -4.23 12.54 0.69
N ILE A 94 -3.91 13.33 -0.34
CA ILE A 94 -4.81 14.33 -0.91
C ILE A 94 -6.03 13.65 -1.55
N TYR A 95 -5.81 12.57 -2.31
CA TYR A 95 -6.88 11.81 -2.94
C TYR A 95 -7.84 11.21 -1.91
N GLU A 96 -7.31 10.53 -0.89
CA GLU A 96 -8.11 9.91 0.18
C GLU A 96 -8.90 10.96 0.95
N LEU A 97 -8.30 12.10 1.33
CA LEU A 97 -9.01 13.19 2.00
C LEU A 97 -10.21 13.68 1.17
N LEU A 98 -10.03 13.84 -0.13
CA LEU A 98 -11.09 14.28 -1.03
C LEU A 98 -12.14 13.19 -1.24
N ALA A 99 -11.74 11.93 -1.33
CA ALA A 99 -12.67 10.81 -1.40
C ALA A 99 -13.55 10.70 -0.14
N TYR A 100 -12.96 10.82 1.05
CA TYR A 100 -13.67 10.78 2.33
C TYR A 100 -14.62 11.96 2.53
N SER A 101 -14.33 13.14 1.96
CA SER A 101 -15.24 14.29 1.98
C SER A 101 -16.52 14.10 1.14
N GLY A 102 -16.65 12.98 0.41
CA GLY A 102 -17.81 12.68 -0.43
C GLY A 102 -17.82 13.41 -1.77
N VAL A 103 -16.77 14.14 -2.12
CA VAL A 103 -16.61 14.78 -3.44
C VAL A 103 -16.59 13.74 -4.56
N THR A 104 -16.07 12.54 -4.28
CA THR A 104 -16.03 11.42 -5.23
C THR A 104 -17.32 10.59 -5.26
N LYS A 105 -18.23 10.71 -4.27
CA LYS A 105 -19.51 9.96 -4.22
C LYS A 105 -20.50 10.32 -5.32
N LEU A 106 -20.28 11.43 -6.03
CA LEU A 106 -21.10 11.82 -7.20
C LEU A 106 -20.79 10.97 -8.45
N VAL A 107 -19.74 10.16 -8.39
CA VAL A 107 -19.25 9.33 -9.48
C VAL A 107 -19.57 7.87 -9.13
N SER A 108 -20.34 7.18 -10.00
CA SER A 108 -20.75 5.79 -9.74
C SER A 108 -19.55 4.86 -9.58
N ASP A 109 -19.75 3.70 -8.93
CA ASP A 109 -18.68 2.71 -8.68
C ASP A 109 -17.87 2.31 -9.92
N TYR A 110 -18.49 2.37 -11.12
CA TYR A 110 -17.86 2.06 -12.41
C TYR A 110 -17.00 3.20 -12.98
N LEU A 111 -17.25 4.43 -12.54
CA LEU A 111 -16.50 5.61 -12.94
C LEU A 111 -15.37 5.93 -11.95
N ILE A 112 -15.27 5.25 -10.80
CA ILE A 112 -14.21 5.50 -9.80
C ILE A 112 -12.83 5.39 -10.45
N PHE A 113 -12.59 4.37 -11.26
CA PHE A 113 -11.29 4.14 -11.88
C PHE A 113 -10.90 5.21 -12.91
N VAL A 114 -11.79 5.50 -13.87
CA VAL A 114 -11.61 6.61 -14.82
C VAL A 114 -11.51 7.93 -14.05
N SER A 115 -12.23 8.04 -12.92
CA SER A 115 -12.17 9.22 -12.08
C SER A 115 -10.86 9.37 -11.35
N GLU A 116 -10.13 8.33 -10.94
CA GLU A 116 -8.85 8.47 -10.23
C GLU A 116 -7.76 9.07 -11.13
N LEU A 117 -7.59 8.52 -12.34
CA LEU A 117 -6.67 9.08 -13.33
C LEU A 117 -7.10 10.48 -13.77
N PHE A 118 -8.39 10.66 -14.06
CA PHE A 118 -8.95 11.95 -14.44
C PHE A 118 -8.80 12.98 -13.31
N PHE A 119 -8.94 12.56 -12.07
CA PHE A 119 -8.78 13.39 -10.87
C PHE A 119 -7.33 13.75 -10.64
N ALA A 120 -6.39 12.82 -10.85
CA ALA A 120 -4.96 13.10 -10.83
C ALA A 120 -4.61 14.20 -11.86
N ILE A 121 -5.11 14.05 -13.08
CA ILE A 121 -4.92 15.03 -14.16
C ILE A 121 -5.58 16.37 -13.79
N ILE A 122 -6.82 16.35 -13.29
CA ILE A 122 -7.56 17.55 -12.89
C ILE A 122 -6.84 18.30 -11.78
N ILE A 123 -6.40 17.62 -10.72
CA ILE A 123 -5.68 18.25 -9.60
C ILE A 123 -4.41 18.91 -10.11
N VAL A 124 -3.61 18.18 -10.90
CA VAL A 124 -2.36 18.70 -11.46
C VAL A 124 -2.64 19.91 -12.35
N VAL A 125 -3.58 19.81 -13.29
CA VAL A 125 -3.88 20.87 -14.25
C VAL A 125 -4.54 22.08 -13.58
N LEU A 126 -5.59 21.88 -12.78
CA LEU A 126 -6.34 22.96 -12.14
C LEU A 126 -5.54 23.69 -11.06
N ILE A 127 -4.65 23.01 -10.34
CA ILE A 127 -3.86 23.64 -9.27
C ILE A 127 -2.54 24.19 -9.82
N LEU A 128 -1.76 23.42 -10.57
CA LEU A 128 -0.43 23.87 -11.00
C LEU A 128 -0.49 24.89 -12.12
N THR A 129 -1.43 24.80 -13.07
CA THR A 129 -1.46 25.72 -14.22
C THR A 129 -1.65 27.19 -13.79
N PRO A 130 -2.62 27.54 -12.92
CA PRO A 130 -2.75 28.90 -12.42
C PRO A 130 -1.54 29.38 -11.62
N ILE A 131 -0.93 28.50 -10.82
CA ILE A 131 0.28 28.81 -10.04
C ILE A 131 1.44 29.14 -11.00
N ILE A 132 1.66 28.32 -12.03
CA ILE A 132 2.70 28.54 -13.04
C ILE A 132 2.48 29.87 -13.75
N ILE A 133 1.25 30.14 -14.23
CA ILE A 133 0.92 31.39 -14.92
C ILE A 133 1.15 32.59 -13.99
N TRP A 134 0.72 32.51 -12.74
CA TRP A 134 0.88 33.58 -11.76
C TRP A 134 2.36 33.85 -11.44
N LEU A 135 3.16 32.81 -11.18
CA LEU A 135 4.58 32.93 -10.91
C LEU A 135 5.34 33.50 -12.11
N TYR A 136 5.04 33.04 -13.31
CA TYR A 136 5.64 33.52 -14.55
C TYR A 136 5.33 35.00 -14.82
N LYS A 137 4.06 35.41 -14.65
CA LYS A 137 3.62 36.79 -14.91
C LYS A 137 3.98 37.77 -13.78
N SER A 138 4.15 37.29 -12.55
CA SER A 138 4.42 38.14 -11.40
C SER A 138 5.76 38.86 -11.53
N LYS A 139 5.79 40.19 -11.38
CA LYS A 139 7.04 40.97 -11.31
C LYS A 139 7.59 41.12 -9.88
N ARG A 140 6.92 40.52 -8.88
CA ARG A 140 7.28 40.61 -7.45
C ARG A 140 8.36 39.58 -7.11
N LYS A 141 9.28 39.92 -6.19
CA LYS A 141 10.35 39.02 -5.69
C LYS A 141 9.87 37.92 -4.73
N LEU A 142 8.63 37.99 -4.25
CA LEU A 142 7.97 37.01 -3.36
C LEU A 142 8.75 36.60 -2.07
N LEU A 143 9.69 37.44 -1.60
CA LEU A 143 10.49 37.20 -0.39
C LEU A 143 9.66 36.81 0.85
N LYS A 144 8.54 37.52 1.07
CA LYS A 144 7.64 37.23 2.20
C LYS A 144 6.98 35.86 2.10
N LEU A 145 6.58 35.45 0.90
CA LEU A 145 5.98 34.13 0.67
C LEU A 145 7.03 33.03 0.85
N ASN A 146 8.26 33.24 0.39
CA ASN A 146 9.38 32.34 0.63
C ASN A 146 9.63 32.10 2.13
N SER A 147 9.76 33.18 2.91
CA SER A 147 9.92 33.10 4.37
C SER A 147 8.74 32.42 5.06
N TYR A 148 7.51 32.71 4.60
CA TYR A 148 6.31 32.07 5.12
C TYR A 148 6.33 30.56 4.87
N LEU A 149 6.64 30.11 3.64
CA LEU A 149 6.73 28.69 3.31
C LEU A 149 7.86 27.98 4.06
N ASN A 150 9.01 28.64 4.24
CA ASN A 150 10.08 28.11 5.08
C ASN A 150 9.60 27.88 6.51
N LEU A 151 8.92 28.87 7.11
CA LEU A 151 8.37 28.74 8.46
C LEU A 151 7.30 27.64 8.53
N LEU A 152 6.34 27.65 7.61
CA LEU A 152 5.22 26.70 7.57
C LEU A 152 5.72 25.26 7.45
N THR A 153 6.57 24.98 6.47
CA THR A 153 7.11 23.62 6.25
C THR A 153 8.03 23.18 7.39
N THR A 154 8.73 24.11 8.06
CA THR A 154 9.51 23.79 9.26
C THR A 154 8.58 23.43 10.42
N ILE A 155 7.48 24.16 10.62
CA ILE A 155 6.48 23.84 11.65
C ILE A 155 5.87 22.46 11.39
N PHE A 156 5.45 22.16 10.16
CA PHE A 156 4.93 20.84 9.82
C PHE A 156 5.97 19.73 10.05
N LEU A 157 7.23 19.96 9.67
CA LEU A 157 8.30 19.00 9.92
C LEU A 157 8.51 18.75 11.43
N LEU A 158 8.48 19.80 12.24
CA LEU A 158 8.60 19.70 13.69
C LEU A 158 7.40 18.98 14.31
N ILE A 159 6.18 19.23 13.82
CA ILE A 159 4.98 18.52 14.27
C ILE A 159 5.14 17.02 14.01
N GLU A 160 5.57 16.61 12.82
CA GLU A 160 5.79 15.19 12.51
C GLU A 160 6.89 14.58 13.40
N ILE A 161 8.02 15.28 13.59
CA ILE A 161 9.12 14.80 14.45
C ILE A 161 8.66 14.62 15.90
N ILE A 162 7.97 15.61 16.46
CA ILE A 162 7.43 15.53 17.83
C ILE A 162 6.37 14.42 17.90
N GLY A 163 5.53 14.31 16.86
CA GLY A 163 4.51 13.27 16.73
C GLY A 163 5.07 11.86 16.83
N LEU A 164 6.31 11.61 16.38
CA LEU A 164 6.97 10.31 16.51
C LEU A 164 7.03 9.80 17.96
N GLU A 165 7.16 10.69 18.95
CA GLU A 165 7.21 10.30 20.37
C GLU A 165 5.85 9.84 20.91
N PHE A 166 4.77 10.18 20.21
CA PHE A 166 3.39 9.90 20.61
C PHE A 166 2.72 8.85 19.72
N ILE A 167 3.46 8.18 18.83
CA ILE A 167 2.88 7.13 17.99
C ILE A 167 2.55 5.92 18.88
N GLU A 168 1.27 5.61 18.95
CA GLU A 168 0.79 4.34 19.49
C GLU A 168 0.90 3.29 18.38
N VAL A 169 1.56 2.17 18.70
CA VAL A 169 1.66 1.05 17.78
C VAL A 169 0.28 0.44 17.61
N THR A 170 -0.13 0.28 16.35
CA THR A 170 -1.31 -0.49 15.96
C THR A 170 -1.10 -1.94 16.38
N LYS A 171 -1.81 -2.35 17.43
CA LYS A 171 -1.81 -3.74 17.87
C LYS A 171 -2.74 -4.52 16.95
N VAL A 172 -2.16 -5.28 16.03
CA VAL A 172 -2.84 -6.43 15.42
C VAL A 172 -1.96 -7.63 15.70
N GLU A 173 -2.44 -8.53 16.55
CA GLU A 173 -1.67 -9.67 17.03
C GLU A 173 -2.50 -10.94 17.02
N LEU A 174 -1.85 -12.09 16.94
CA LEU A 174 -2.51 -13.38 17.15
C LEU A 174 -2.85 -13.52 18.64
N LYS A 175 -4.10 -13.86 18.97
CA LYS A 175 -4.54 -14.12 20.35
C LYS A 175 -3.74 -15.25 20.97
N ASN A 176 -3.54 -16.32 20.22
CA ASN A 176 -2.74 -17.47 20.60
C ASN A 176 -1.67 -17.70 19.54
N LYS A 177 -0.40 -17.63 19.92
CA LYS A 177 0.68 -18.12 19.06
C LYS A 177 0.75 -19.64 19.22
N ILE A 178 0.65 -20.34 18.10
CA ILE A 178 0.74 -21.80 18.06
C ILE A 178 2.20 -22.13 17.77
N ASP A 179 2.82 -22.91 18.65
CA ASP A 179 4.12 -23.51 18.37
C ASP A 179 3.91 -24.94 17.86
N ILE A 180 4.72 -25.34 16.88
CA ILE A 180 4.78 -26.72 16.40
C ILE A 180 5.51 -27.55 17.46
N LYS A 181 4.77 -28.36 18.22
CA LYS A 181 5.29 -29.15 19.37
C LYS A 181 5.28 -30.65 19.16
N GLU A 182 4.58 -31.15 18.13
CA GLU A 182 4.45 -32.59 17.89
C GLU A 182 5.68 -33.17 17.18
N PRO A 183 6.02 -34.45 17.42
CA PRO A 183 7.13 -35.10 16.71
C PRO A 183 6.79 -35.23 15.22
N LEU A 184 7.29 -34.28 14.44
CA LEU A 184 7.08 -34.19 13.00
C LEU A 184 7.53 -35.45 12.25
N ASP A 185 8.49 -36.18 12.83
CA ASP A 185 9.03 -37.43 12.29
C ASP A 185 8.01 -38.59 12.26
N GLU A 186 6.91 -38.50 13.02
CA GLU A 186 5.84 -39.51 13.02
C GLU A 186 4.89 -39.37 11.81
N ILE A 187 4.98 -38.26 11.06
CA ILE A 187 4.14 -37.98 9.88
C ILE A 187 4.66 -38.78 8.69
N THR A 188 4.07 -39.96 8.49
CA THR A 188 4.45 -40.92 7.43
C THR A 188 3.62 -40.78 6.16
N SER A 189 2.39 -40.29 6.25
CA SER A 189 1.50 -40.06 5.11
C SER A 189 1.56 -38.58 4.70
N LYS A 190 2.11 -38.30 3.53
CA LYS A 190 2.28 -36.94 3.00
C LYS A 190 1.57 -36.78 1.66
N PRO A 191 0.23 -36.72 1.62
CA PRO A 191 -0.49 -36.41 0.39
C PRO A 191 -0.32 -34.93 0.05
N ASP A 192 -0.45 -34.58 -1.24
CA ASP A 192 -0.57 -33.18 -1.63
C ASP A 192 -1.78 -32.52 -0.95
N VAL A 193 -1.61 -31.28 -0.50
CA VAL A 193 -2.62 -30.52 0.21
C VAL A 193 -2.99 -29.28 -0.59
N TYR A 194 -4.28 -29.15 -0.93
CA TYR A 194 -4.82 -28.01 -1.66
C TYR A 194 -5.67 -27.14 -0.73
N PHE A 195 -5.18 -25.92 -0.47
CA PHE A 195 -5.93 -24.90 0.24
C PHE A 195 -6.43 -23.85 -0.76
N ILE A 196 -7.71 -23.95 -1.14
CA ILE A 196 -8.33 -23.10 -2.16
C ILE A 196 -9.34 -22.17 -1.50
N ILE A 197 -9.14 -20.86 -1.67
CA ILE A 197 -10.04 -19.82 -1.21
C ILE A 197 -10.78 -19.20 -2.39
N LEU A 198 -12.10 -19.10 -2.28
CA LEU A 198 -12.97 -18.36 -3.20
C LEU A 198 -13.38 -17.05 -2.53
N ASP A 199 -12.79 -15.93 -2.95
CA ASP A 199 -12.99 -14.64 -2.30
C ASP A 199 -14.41 -14.10 -2.48
N GLY A 200 -15.00 -13.62 -1.40
CA GLY A 200 -16.38 -13.13 -1.37
C GLY A 200 -17.44 -14.20 -1.67
N TYR A 201 -17.07 -15.49 -1.76
CA TYR A 201 -18.01 -16.57 -2.03
C TYR A 201 -18.74 -17.00 -0.76
N THR A 202 -20.06 -16.81 -0.73
CA THR A 202 -20.89 -17.18 0.42
C THR A 202 -21.28 -18.66 0.40
N GLY A 203 -21.63 -19.22 1.57
CA GLY A 203 -22.06 -20.61 1.68
C GLY A 203 -23.41 -20.89 0.98
N PHE A 204 -23.74 -22.17 0.83
CA PHE A 204 -24.96 -22.64 0.14
C PHE A 204 -26.25 -21.96 0.63
N SER A 205 -26.39 -21.78 1.96
CA SER A 205 -27.54 -21.10 2.57
C SER A 205 -27.58 -19.61 2.23
N GLY A 206 -26.41 -18.94 2.16
CA GLY A 206 -26.29 -17.55 1.76
C GLY A 206 -26.69 -17.33 0.30
N LEU A 207 -26.18 -18.17 -0.62
CA LEU A 207 -26.52 -18.12 -2.04
C LEU A 207 -28.03 -18.24 -2.27
N GLN A 208 -28.66 -19.21 -1.61
CA GLN A 208 -30.11 -19.41 -1.71
C GLN A 208 -30.89 -18.25 -1.09
N LYS A 209 -30.50 -17.76 0.09
CA LYS A 209 -31.24 -16.71 0.83
C LYS A 209 -31.18 -15.35 0.15
N TYR A 210 -30.00 -14.93 -0.33
CA TYR A 210 -29.77 -13.57 -0.79
C TYR A 210 -29.82 -13.43 -2.32
N TRP A 211 -29.55 -14.50 -3.08
CA TRP A 211 -29.55 -14.48 -4.55
C TRP A 211 -30.55 -15.45 -5.18
N ASN A 212 -31.29 -16.23 -4.39
CA ASN A 212 -32.14 -17.33 -4.88
C ASN A 212 -31.38 -18.30 -5.80
N PHE A 213 -30.07 -18.43 -5.60
CA PHE A 213 -29.20 -19.26 -6.42
C PHE A 213 -29.08 -20.65 -5.82
N ASN A 214 -29.58 -21.65 -6.55
CA ASN A 214 -29.52 -23.05 -6.16
C ASN A 214 -28.20 -23.67 -6.64
N ASN A 215 -27.27 -23.88 -5.71
CA ASN A 215 -25.99 -24.53 -5.98
C ASN A 215 -25.91 -25.98 -5.50
N ASN A 216 -27.04 -26.70 -5.53
CA ASN A 216 -27.11 -28.08 -5.05
C ASN A 216 -26.26 -29.06 -5.89
N ASP A 217 -25.97 -28.75 -7.14
CA ASP A 217 -25.16 -29.62 -7.99
C ASP A 217 -23.71 -29.70 -7.48
N LEU A 218 -23.09 -28.57 -7.15
CA LEU A 218 -21.78 -28.55 -6.50
C LEU A 218 -21.82 -29.27 -5.14
N LYS A 219 -22.86 -29.00 -4.33
CA LYS A 219 -23.02 -29.65 -3.01
C LYS A 219 -23.08 -31.17 -3.14
N LYS A 220 -23.85 -31.68 -4.11
CA LYS A 220 -23.95 -33.13 -4.39
C LYS A 220 -22.63 -33.69 -4.89
N PHE A 221 -21.94 -32.99 -5.79
CA PHE A 221 -20.62 -33.41 -6.27
C PHE A 221 -19.61 -33.56 -5.13
N LEU A 222 -19.52 -32.56 -4.23
CA LEU A 222 -18.62 -32.59 -3.08
C LEU A 222 -18.95 -33.75 -2.14
N ASN A 223 -20.23 -33.93 -1.77
CA ASN A 223 -20.66 -35.05 -0.93
C ASN A 223 -20.36 -36.42 -1.56
N ASN A 224 -20.69 -36.58 -2.85
CA ASN A 224 -20.45 -37.85 -3.56
C ASN A 224 -18.95 -38.13 -3.75
N SER A 225 -18.12 -37.10 -3.71
CA SER A 225 -16.65 -37.20 -3.76
C SER A 225 -16.02 -37.38 -2.36
N GLY A 226 -16.84 -37.52 -1.31
CA GLY A 226 -16.38 -37.77 0.06
C GLY A 226 -15.91 -36.55 0.83
N PHE A 227 -16.16 -35.32 0.35
CA PHE A 227 -15.81 -34.11 1.08
C PHE A 227 -16.72 -33.90 2.29
N PHE A 228 -16.13 -33.46 3.40
CA PHE A 228 -16.88 -32.93 4.53
C PHE A 228 -17.38 -31.51 4.23
N ILE A 229 -18.68 -31.28 4.40
CA ILE A 229 -19.30 -29.96 4.18
C ILE A 229 -19.71 -29.35 5.52
N ALA A 230 -18.99 -28.31 5.94
CA ALA A 230 -19.33 -27.52 7.12
C ALA A 230 -20.48 -26.53 6.81
N GLU A 231 -21.73 -27.00 6.78
CA GLU A 231 -22.89 -26.18 6.34
C GLU A 231 -23.09 -24.89 7.14
N ASN A 232 -22.69 -24.91 8.42
CA ASN A 232 -22.80 -23.77 9.34
C ASN A 232 -21.43 -23.14 9.68
N GLY A 233 -20.40 -23.41 8.87
CA GLY A 233 -19.09 -22.79 9.00
C GLY A 233 -19.21 -21.27 8.87
N LYS A 234 -18.52 -20.53 9.75
CA LYS A 234 -18.52 -19.07 9.76
C LYS A 234 -17.09 -18.57 9.77
N THR A 235 -16.82 -17.52 8.99
CA THR A 235 -15.59 -16.74 9.15
C THR A 235 -15.68 -15.91 10.43
N ILE A 236 -14.53 -15.69 11.05
CA ILE A 236 -14.40 -14.82 12.23
C ILE A 236 -14.36 -13.34 11.77
N TYR A 237 -13.82 -13.09 10.57
CA TYR A 237 -13.63 -11.76 10.02
C TYR A 237 -14.25 -11.63 8.63
N ASN A 238 -14.88 -10.48 8.37
CA ASN A 238 -15.49 -10.14 7.09
C ASN A 238 -14.59 -9.29 6.17
N VAL A 239 -13.30 -9.18 6.52
CA VAL A 239 -12.26 -8.48 5.73
C VAL A 239 -11.19 -9.50 5.37
N THR A 240 -10.83 -9.58 4.08
CA THR A 240 -9.97 -10.65 3.52
C THR A 240 -8.67 -10.81 4.30
N ASN A 241 -7.89 -9.74 4.54
CA ASN A 241 -6.62 -9.87 5.26
C ASN A 241 -6.76 -10.37 6.70
N TYR A 242 -7.80 -9.97 7.42
CA TYR A 242 -8.04 -10.49 8.77
C TYR A 242 -8.44 -11.96 8.74
N SER A 243 -9.29 -12.36 7.77
CA SER A 243 -9.72 -13.74 7.60
C SER A 243 -8.55 -14.66 7.21
N ILE A 244 -7.72 -14.24 6.25
CA ILE A 244 -6.54 -14.98 5.79
C ILE A 244 -5.47 -15.05 6.89
N ALA A 245 -5.16 -13.92 7.55
CA ALA A 245 -4.21 -13.90 8.66
C ALA A 245 -4.63 -14.86 9.78
N SER A 246 -5.91 -14.86 10.15
CA SER A 246 -6.44 -15.76 11.16
C SER A 246 -6.39 -17.23 10.74
N THR A 247 -6.77 -17.52 9.49
CA THR A 247 -6.84 -18.89 8.97
C THR A 247 -5.45 -19.51 8.83
N LEU A 248 -4.50 -18.80 8.23
CA LEU A 248 -3.13 -19.28 8.03
C LEU A 248 -2.31 -19.35 9.33
N ASN A 249 -2.78 -18.70 10.40
CA ASN A 249 -2.20 -18.81 11.74
C ASN A 249 -3.03 -19.66 12.71
N MET A 250 -4.13 -20.25 12.25
CA MET A 250 -5.08 -21.04 13.05
C MET A 250 -5.48 -20.36 14.37
N SER A 251 -5.56 -19.04 14.37
CA SER A 251 -5.71 -18.25 15.59
C SER A 251 -6.54 -17.00 15.32
N GLU A 252 -7.35 -16.63 16.30
CA GLU A 252 -8.04 -15.34 16.28
C GLU A 252 -7.03 -14.20 16.40
N LEU A 253 -7.42 -13.02 15.91
CA LEU A 253 -6.68 -11.78 16.05
C LEU A 253 -7.21 -10.96 17.23
N ASN A 254 -6.30 -10.39 18.00
CA ASN A 254 -6.58 -9.29 18.91
C ASN A 254 -6.18 -7.99 18.22
N PHE A 255 -7.09 -7.02 18.19
CA PHE A 255 -6.78 -5.71 17.63
C PHE A 255 -7.57 -4.60 18.31
N GLU A 256 -6.90 -3.48 18.56
CA GLU A 256 -7.45 -2.29 19.20
C GLU A 256 -7.56 -1.16 18.17
N VAL A 257 -8.41 -1.32 17.16
CA VAL A 257 -8.55 -0.31 16.08
C VAL A 257 -9.99 0.04 15.78
N ASP A 258 -10.24 1.35 15.71
CA ASP A 258 -11.52 1.93 15.29
C ASP A 258 -11.78 1.76 13.78
N ASN A 259 -10.71 1.57 12.99
CA ASN A 259 -10.76 1.42 11.54
C ASN A 259 -10.00 0.18 11.08
N LEU A 260 -10.74 -0.87 10.70
CA LEU A 260 -10.19 -2.11 10.13
C LEU A 260 -9.43 -1.89 8.81
N TYR A 261 -9.62 -0.75 8.15
CA TYR A 261 -8.97 -0.40 6.88
C TYR A 261 -7.79 0.55 7.05
N ALA A 262 -7.32 0.77 8.29
CA ALA A 262 -6.13 1.58 8.52
C ALA A 262 -4.90 0.98 7.82
N LYS A 263 -4.05 1.84 7.26
CA LYS A 263 -2.87 1.43 6.51
C LYS A 263 -1.88 0.65 7.38
N SER A 264 -1.69 1.07 8.62
CA SER A 264 -0.91 0.38 9.65
C SER A 264 -1.40 -1.04 9.88
N CYS A 265 -2.72 -1.24 10.07
CA CYS A 265 -3.33 -2.57 10.20
C CYS A 265 -2.99 -3.48 9.00
N TYR A 266 -3.13 -2.97 7.78
CA TYR A 266 -2.89 -3.74 6.56
C TYR A 266 -1.42 -4.16 6.44
N LEU A 267 -0.49 -3.29 6.85
CA LEU A 267 0.94 -3.61 6.91
C LEU A 267 1.23 -4.67 7.96
N SER A 268 0.67 -4.54 9.17
CA SER A 268 0.83 -5.54 10.23
C SER A 268 0.25 -6.90 9.82
N LEU A 269 -0.94 -6.91 9.22
CA LEU A 269 -1.57 -8.13 8.70
C LEU A 269 -0.76 -8.77 7.57
N ALA A 270 -0.21 -7.98 6.65
CA ALA A 270 0.64 -8.50 5.59
C ALA A 270 1.86 -9.22 6.18
N ASN A 271 2.44 -8.70 7.27
CA ASN A 271 3.56 -9.36 7.96
C ASN A 271 3.12 -10.66 8.68
N ILE A 272 1.95 -10.67 9.33
CA ILE A 272 1.36 -11.87 9.97
C ILE A 272 1.04 -12.96 8.93
N ILE A 273 0.56 -12.59 7.76
CA ILE A 273 0.30 -13.53 6.65
C ILE A 273 1.62 -14.05 6.08
N LYS A 274 2.59 -13.16 5.90
CA LYS A 274 3.90 -13.50 5.32
C LYS A 274 4.62 -14.57 6.12
N LYS A 275 4.55 -14.50 7.45
CA LYS A 275 5.15 -15.48 8.37
C LYS A 275 4.05 -16.18 9.15
N ASN A 276 3.47 -17.21 8.56
CA ASN A 276 2.34 -17.94 9.13
C ASN A 276 2.70 -19.37 9.51
N ILE A 277 2.02 -19.90 10.54
CA ILE A 277 2.31 -21.23 11.11
C ILE A 277 1.93 -22.39 10.20
N VAL A 278 0.91 -22.23 9.34
CA VAL A 278 0.45 -23.32 8.47
C VAL A 278 1.51 -23.64 7.42
N VAL A 279 2.07 -22.62 6.76
CA VAL A 279 3.14 -22.80 5.78
C VAL A 279 4.44 -23.22 6.46
N GLU A 280 4.73 -22.69 7.65
CA GLU A 280 5.87 -23.12 8.48
C GLU A 280 5.80 -24.63 8.75
N PHE A 281 4.65 -25.10 9.23
CA PHE A 281 4.41 -26.51 9.51
C PHE A 281 4.65 -27.39 8.28
N PHE A 282 4.04 -27.06 7.13
CA PHE A 282 4.23 -27.84 5.90
C PHE A 282 5.69 -27.86 5.45
N ASN A 283 6.40 -26.73 5.52
CA ASN A 283 7.82 -26.68 5.20
C ASN A 283 8.65 -27.56 6.16
N GLU A 284 8.39 -27.51 7.47
CA GLU A 284 9.11 -28.32 8.46
C GLU A 284 8.90 -29.82 8.27
N VAL A 285 7.71 -30.24 7.81
CA VAL A 285 7.43 -31.64 7.48
C VAL A 285 7.86 -32.03 6.05
N GLY A 286 8.59 -31.16 5.35
CA GLY A 286 9.21 -31.46 4.05
C GLY A 286 8.24 -31.43 2.88
N TYR A 287 7.28 -30.50 2.88
CA TYR A 287 6.48 -30.19 1.71
C TYR A 287 7.09 -29.05 0.89
N ASP A 288 6.95 -29.15 -0.43
CA ASP A 288 7.13 -28.01 -1.34
C ASP A 288 5.94 -27.06 -1.23
N PHE A 289 6.20 -25.76 -1.04
CA PHE A 289 5.13 -24.75 -0.98
C PHE A 289 4.93 -24.06 -2.33
N ILE A 290 3.68 -24.04 -2.80
CA ILE A 290 3.28 -23.30 -3.99
C ILE A 290 2.26 -22.23 -3.63
N ASN A 291 2.63 -20.98 -3.91
CA ASN A 291 1.79 -19.82 -3.69
C ASN A 291 1.12 -19.35 -5.00
N LEU A 292 -0.19 -19.50 -5.08
CA LEU A 292 -1.07 -18.97 -6.15
C LEU A 292 -1.99 -17.85 -5.62
N SER A 293 -1.55 -17.14 -4.57
CA SER A 293 -2.28 -16.04 -3.95
C SER A 293 -1.67 -14.67 -4.26
N PHE A 294 -2.30 -13.59 -3.79
CA PHE A 294 -1.78 -12.23 -3.92
C PHE A 294 -0.92 -11.76 -2.73
N HIS A 295 -0.66 -12.64 -1.75
CA HIS A 295 0.20 -12.35 -0.61
C HIS A 295 1.61 -12.88 -0.82
N ASP A 296 2.61 -12.11 -0.41
CA ASP A 296 3.98 -12.63 -0.27
C ASP A 296 4.02 -13.51 0.99
N ILE A 297 4.56 -14.73 0.87
CA ILE A 297 4.59 -15.72 1.95
C ILE A 297 6.00 -16.32 2.02
N TYR A 298 6.68 -16.12 3.16
CA TYR A 298 8.10 -16.44 3.33
C TYR A 298 8.93 -15.91 2.14
N ASP A 299 9.66 -16.79 1.45
CA ASP A 299 10.48 -16.49 0.29
C ASP A 299 9.73 -16.67 -1.05
N THR A 300 8.46 -17.11 -1.00
CA THR A 300 7.61 -17.22 -2.19
C THR A 300 6.90 -15.89 -2.45
N MET A 301 7.13 -15.35 -3.65
CA MET A 301 6.46 -14.13 -4.09
C MET A 301 4.99 -14.43 -4.36
N LYS A 302 4.14 -13.40 -4.19
CA LYS A 302 2.76 -13.43 -4.66
C LYS A 302 2.66 -13.78 -6.15
N PHE A 303 1.61 -14.49 -6.50
CA PHE A 303 1.31 -14.93 -7.87
C PHE A 303 0.75 -13.81 -8.75
N TYR A 304 -0.07 -12.95 -8.16
CA TYR A 304 -0.64 -11.77 -8.83
C TYR A 304 -0.71 -10.60 -7.86
N GLN A 305 -0.89 -9.40 -8.39
CA GLN A 305 -1.13 -8.21 -7.60
C GLN A 305 -2.64 -7.98 -7.50
N ASP A 306 -3.17 -8.00 -6.27
CA ASP A 306 -4.56 -7.63 -6.05
C ASP A 306 -4.81 -6.14 -6.28
N ILE A 307 -6.03 -5.82 -6.72
CA ILE A 307 -6.43 -4.48 -7.13
C ILE A 307 -6.81 -3.53 -5.98
N TYR A 308 -6.86 -3.97 -4.72
CA TYR A 308 -7.20 -3.11 -3.57
C TYR A 308 -6.14 -3.06 -2.49
N PHE A 309 -5.16 -3.98 -2.48
CA PHE A 309 -4.12 -4.02 -1.45
C PHE A 309 -2.86 -3.29 -1.88
N LEU A 310 -2.31 -2.44 -1.00
CA LEU A 310 -1.04 -1.69 -1.12
C LEU A 310 -0.12 -2.29 -2.19
N LYS A 311 -0.29 -1.76 -3.39
CA LYS A 311 0.10 -2.44 -4.61
C LYS A 311 1.58 -2.25 -4.83
N SER A 312 2.27 -3.36 -5.07
CA SER A 312 3.61 -3.44 -5.67
C SER A 312 4.46 -2.16 -5.56
N GLY A 313 5.08 -1.96 -4.41
CA GLY A 313 5.95 -0.83 -4.18
C GLY A 313 6.24 -0.66 -2.70
N ASN A 314 7.44 -0.21 -2.41
CA ASN A 314 7.73 0.33 -1.09
C ASN A 314 6.71 1.44 -0.77
N ILE A 315 6.22 1.48 0.46
CA ILE A 315 5.20 2.42 0.97
C ILE A 315 5.46 3.89 0.61
N TYR A 316 6.72 4.30 0.40
CA TYR A 316 7.03 5.62 -0.15
C TYR A 316 6.45 5.79 -1.56
N GLN A 317 6.69 4.85 -2.48
CA GLN A 317 6.22 4.96 -3.85
C GLN A 317 4.70 5.04 -3.92
N SER A 318 3.96 4.19 -3.18
CA SER A 318 2.49 4.11 -3.24
C SER A 318 1.78 5.37 -2.72
N ARG A 319 2.45 6.24 -1.96
CA ARG A 319 1.90 7.55 -1.57
C ARG A 319 1.99 8.59 -2.68
N THR A 320 2.91 8.41 -3.63
CA THR A 320 3.16 9.37 -4.70
C THR A 320 2.16 9.23 -5.86
N ILE A 321 2.01 10.29 -6.65
CA ILE A 321 1.23 10.24 -7.90
C ILE A 321 1.78 9.19 -8.87
N TYR A 322 3.09 9.00 -8.93
CA TYR A 322 3.70 7.98 -9.80
C TYR A 322 3.32 6.57 -9.35
N GLY A 323 3.40 6.30 -8.05
CA GLY A 323 2.92 5.04 -7.48
C GLY A 323 1.47 4.82 -7.85
N HIS A 324 0.61 5.79 -7.57
CA HIS A 324 -0.81 5.69 -7.88
C HIS A 324 -1.12 5.48 -9.38
N LEU A 325 -0.40 6.15 -10.29
CA LEU A 325 -0.55 5.92 -11.74
C LEU A 325 -0.05 4.54 -12.19
N TYR A 326 1.05 4.08 -11.60
CA TYR A 326 1.58 2.73 -11.82
C TYR A 326 0.60 1.66 -11.34
N GLU A 327 -0.06 1.91 -10.21
CA GLU A 327 -1.14 1.08 -9.67
C GLU A 327 -2.33 0.98 -10.64
N ILE A 328 -2.86 2.13 -11.06
CA ILE A 328 -3.94 2.24 -12.05
C ILE A 328 -3.59 1.47 -13.33
N GLN A 329 -2.37 1.63 -13.84
CA GLN A 329 -1.93 0.93 -15.06
C GLN A 329 -1.88 -0.58 -14.89
N ASN A 330 -1.41 -1.08 -13.74
CA ASN A 330 -1.38 -2.50 -13.45
C ASN A 330 -2.78 -3.08 -13.26
N GLU A 331 -3.72 -2.32 -12.70
CA GLU A 331 -5.14 -2.72 -12.60
C GLU A 331 -5.79 -2.89 -13.96
N ILE A 332 -5.63 -1.93 -14.88
CA ILE A 332 -6.17 -2.03 -16.25
C ILE A 332 -5.69 -3.31 -16.93
N ASN A 333 -4.43 -3.67 -16.66
CA ASN A 333 -3.81 -4.85 -17.25
C ASN A 333 -4.15 -6.14 -16.50
N ALA A 334 -4.66 -6.06 -15.26
CA ALA A 334 -5.01 -7.20 -14.43
C ALA A 334 -6.42 -7.68 -14.75
N ASP A 335 -6.54 -8.56 -15.75
CA ASP A 335 -7.77 -9.30 -15.99
C ASP A 335 -7.93 -10.40 -14.93
N MET A 336 -8.72 -10.13 -13.89
CA MET A 336 -8.99 -11.09 -12.82
C MET A 336 -9.62 -12.39 -13.32
N ALA A 337 -10.39 -12.35 -14.43
CA ALA A 337 -10.92 -13.57 -15.02
C ALA A 337 -9.79 -14.40 -15.65
N CYS A 338 -8.85 -13.77 -16.37
CA CYS A 338 -7.65 -14.44 -16.88
C CYS A 338 -6.76 -14.99 -15.76
N ILE A 339 -6.54 -14.22 -14.68
CA ILE A 339 -5.77 -14.66 -13.51
C ILE A 339 -6.43 -15.90 -12.90
N ASN A 340 -7.74 -15.85 -12.65
CA ASN A 340 -8.48 -17.00 -12.13
C ASN A 340 -8.40 -18.23 -13.04
N LEU A 341 -8.50 -18.03 -14.37
CA LEU A 341 -8.33 -19.11 -15.34
C LEU A 341 -6.93 -19.71 -15.31
N ASP A 342 -5.88 -18.89 -15.15
CA ASP A 342 -4.51 -19.39 -15.00
C ASP A 342 -4.35 -20.19 -13.70
N ILE A 343 -4.90 -19.70 -12.58
CA ILE A 343 -4.93 -20.45 -11.32
C ILE A 343 -5.61 -21.81 -11.51
N PHE A 344 -6.79 -21.86 -12.15
CA PHE A 344 -7.48 -23.13 -12.44
C PHE A 344 -6.67 -24.06 -13.33
N ASN A 345 -5.96 -23.54 -14.34
CA ASN A 345 -5.13 -24.35 -15.23
C ASN A 345 -3.90 -24.91 -14.51
N ARG A 346 -3.27 -24.11 -13.64
CA ARG A 346 -2.17 -24.55 -12.78
C ARG A 346 -2.63 -25.64 -11.83
N LEU A 347 -3.73 -25.44 -11.11
CA LEU A 347 -4.28 -26.44 -10.18
C LEU A 347 -4.52 -27.81 -10.85
N LYS A 348 -4.89 -27.85 -12.13
CA LYS A 348 -5.08 -29.10 -12.90
C LYS A 348 -3.78 -29.82 -13.26
N THR A 349 -2.68 -29.08 -13.39
CA THR A 349 -1.42 -29.60 -13.96
C THR A 349 -0.30 -29.72 -12.94
N ILE A 350 -0.47 -29.13 -11.75
CA ILE A 350 0.59 -28.97 -10.75
C ILE A 350 1.16 -30.30 -10.23
N GLN A 351 0.34 -31.35 -10.23
CA GLN A 351 0.77 -32.71 -9.86
C GLN A 351 1.83 -33.28 -10.82
N ASN A 352 1.89 -32.77 -12.06
CA ASN A 352 2.88 -33.22 -13.05
C ASN A 352 4.22 -32.48 -12.93
N SER A 353 4.31 -31.47 -12.05
CA SER A 353 5.48 -30.59 -11.91
C SER A 353 6.29 -30.77 -10.64
N SER A 354 5.77 -31.51 -9.63
CA SER A 354 6.55 -31.80 -8.43
C SER A 354 7.56 -32.92 -8.72
N ASN A 355 8.78 -32.78 -8.18
CA ASN A 355 9.87 -33.77 -8.35
C ASN A 355 9.65 -35.05 -7.51
N GLY A 356 8.39 -35.39 -7.19
CA GLY A 356 8.01 -36.49 -6.30
C GLY A 356 7.92 -36.09 -4.81
N GLU A 357 8.15 -34.82 -4.47
CA GLU A 357 7.95 -34.29 -3.12
C GLU A 357 6.47 -33.89 -2.89
N PRO A 358 5.94 -34.08 -1.66
CA PRO A 358 4.57 -33.70 -1.35
C PRO A 358 4.42 -32.17 -1.39
N THR A 359 3.32 -31.69 -1.92
CA THR A 359 3.14 -30.25 -2.19
C THR A 359 2.02 -29.64 -1.36
N PHE A 360 2.25 -28.48 -0.77
CA PHE A 360 1.21 -27.64 -0.17
C PHE A 360 0.92 -26.47 -1.11
N ILE A 361 -0.29 -26.44 -1.66
CA ILE A 361 -0.73 -25.42 -2.62
C ILE A 361 -1.72 -24.49 -1.94
N TYR A 362 -1.38 -23.20 -1.85
CA TYR A 362 -2.32 -22.15 -1.49
C TYR A 362 -2.79 -21.41 -2.74
N ALA A 363 -4.08 -21.46 -3.04
CA ALA A 363 -4.69 -20.72 -4.15
C ALA A 363 -5.77 -19.77 -3.64
N HIS A 364 -5.68 -18.50 -4.06
CA HIS A 364 -6.69 -17.50 -3.76
C HIS A 364 -7.35 -17.03 -5.05
N ILE A 365 -8.58 -17.46 -5.27
CA ILE A 365 -9.38 -17.17 -6.45
C ILE A 365 -10.29 -16.00 -6.09
N THR A 366 -10.03 -14.84 -6.68
CA THR A 366 -10.85 -13.65 -6.45
C THR A 366 -12.17 -13.76 -7.20
N LYS A 367 -13.21 -13.07 -6.76
CA LYS A 367 -14.35 -12.85 -7.65
C LYS A 367 -13.84 -12.15 -8.92
N PRO A 368 -14.38 -12.46 -10.12
CA PRO A 368 -14.14 -11.61 -11.28
C PRO A 368 -14.72 -10.24 -10.94
N HIS A 369 -13.85 -9.34 -10.50
CA HIS A 369 -14.21 -7.94 -10.34
C HIS A 369 -14.54 -7.41 -11.74
N PRO A 370 -15.60 -6.59 -11.90
CA PRO A 370 -15.72 -5.84 -13.14
C PRO A 370 -14.41 -5.03 -13.34
N PRO A 371 -13.95 -4.89 -14.59
CA PRO A 371 -12.87 -3.97 -14.91
C PRO A 371 -13.23 -2.53 -14.52
#